data_AF-A0A0M4GAC5-F1
#
_entry.id   AF-A0A0M4GAC5-F1
#
_cell.length_a   1.000
_cell.length_b   1.000
_cell.length_c   1.000
_cell.angle_alpha   90.00
_cell.angle_beta   90.00
_cell.angle_gamma   90.00
#
_symmetry.space_group_name_H-M   'P 1'
#
loop_
_entity.id
_entity.type
_entity.pdbx_description
1 polymer ?
#
loop_
_entity_poly.entity_id
_entity_poly.type
_entity_poly.pdbx_seq_one_letter_code
_entity_poly.pdbx_strand_id
1 'polypeptide(L)'
;MERDEIIESIVSEYDLEAGFIGQLRMRRFDRAGARRISDAIRRISPEGDVFDIRMARHLYAIPILAYWQRERLPSGEQCDLDEFVDRLFEVCVHALGAP
;
A
#
# COMPACT_ATOMS: atom_id res chain seq x y z
N MET A 1 -18.01 -3.93 -7.86
CA MET A 1 -17.18 -4.79 -8.74
C MET A 1 -15.78 -4.23 -8.84
N GLU A 2 -15.48 -3.21 -9.67
CA GLU A 2 -14.11 -2.67 -9.77
C GLU A 2 -13.53 -2.19 -8.42
N ARG A 3 -14.34 -1.52 -7.61
CA ARG A 3 -13.91 -1.06 -6.27
C ARG A 3 -13.66 -2.20 -5.29
N ASP A 4 -14.50 -3.24 -5.30
CA ASP A 4 -14.32 -4.40 -4.43
C ASP A 4 -13.10 -5.22 -4.84
N GLU A 5 -12.82 -5.34 -6.14
CA GLU A 5 -11.59 -5.95 -6.67
C GLU A 5 -10.34 -5.18 -6.22
N ILE A 6 -10.37 -3.85 -6.22
CA ILE A 6 -9.26 -3.02 -5.71
C ILE A 6 -9.07 -3.28 -4.20
N ILE A 7 -10.16 -3.31 -3.42
CA ILE A 7 -10.09 -3.59 -1.99
C ILE A 7 -9.54 -5.01 -1.75
N GLU A 8 -10.02 -6.02 -2.46
CA GLU A 8 -9.56 -7.40 -2.33
C GLU A 8 -8.07 -7.54 -2.68
N SER A 9 -7.62 -6.88 -3.75
CA SER A 9 -6.21 -6.83 -4.13
C SER A 9 -5.33 -6.18 -3.07
N ILE A 10 -5.84 -5.17 -2.35
CA ILE A 10 -5.11 -4.53 -1.26
C ILE A 10 -5.16 -5.43 -0.01
N VAL A 11 -6.29 -6.07 0.26
CA VAL A 11 -6.47 -6.98 1.40
C VAL A 11 -5.55 -8.19 1.30
N SER A 12 -5.30 -8.73 0.10
CA SER A 12 -4.38 -9.86 -0.06
C SER A 12 -2.94 -9.55 0.36
N GLU A 13 -2.55 -8.26 0.40
CA GLU A 13 -1.19 -7.86 0.77
C GLU A 13 -0.94 -7.91 2.29
N TYR A 14 -1.99 -8.11 3.10
CA TYR A 14 -1.86 -8.40 4.53
C TYR A 14 -1.60 -9.88 4.82
N ASP A 15 -1.68 -10.76 3.82
CA ASP A 15 -1.38 -12.17 4.00
C ASP A 15 0.03 -12.35 4.59
N LEU A 16 0.13 -13.22 5.59
CA LEU A 16 1.36 -13.37 6.38
C LEU A 16 2.45 -14.12 5.64
N GLU A 17 2.10 -14.95 4.65
CA GLU A 17 3.03 -15.80 3.92
C GLU A 17 3.41 -15.21 2.58
N ALA A 18 2.43 -14.73 1.81
CA ALA A 18 2.60 -14.30 0.42
C ALA A 18 2.38 -12.79 0.20
N GLY A 19 1.74 -12.10 1.16
CA GLY A 19 1.45 -10.67 1.05
C GLY A 19 2.68 -9.80 1.29
N PHE A 20 2.69 -8.59 0.70
CA PHE A 20 3.76 -7.61 0.88
C PHE A 20 4.08 -7.37 2.36
N ILE A 21 3.07 -7.18 3.22
CA ILE A 21 3.28 -6.94 4.66
C ILE A 21 3.85 -8.19 5.35
N GLY A 22 3.43 -9.39 4.94
CA GLY A 22 4.02 -10.65 5.40
C GLY A 22 5.50 -10.76 5.05
N GLN A 23 5.86 -10.46 3.80
CA GLN A 23 7.25 -10.48 3.33
C GLN A 23 8.13 -9.48 4.10
N LEU A 24 7.63 -8.27 4.37
CA LEU A 24 8.34 -7.30 5.20
C LEU A 24 8.62 -7.82 6.63
N ARG A 25 7.66 -8.53 7.24
CA ARG A 25 7.87 -9.18 8.55
C ARG A 25 8.95 -10.26 8.50
N MET A 26 9.09 -10.91 7.34
CA MET A 26 10.14 -11.89 7.06
C MET A 26 11.47 -11.25 6.61
N ARG A 27 11.61 -9.93 6.77
CA ARG A 27 12.81 -9.13 6.43
C ARG A 27 13.15 -9.13 4.94
N ARG A 28 12.12 -9.15 4.09
CA ARG A 28 12.26 -9.13 2.63
C ARG A 28 11.39 -8.04 2.03
N PHE A 29 11.97 -7.23 1.16
CA PHE A 29 11.19 -6.30 0.36
C PHE A 29 10.59 -6.99 -0.87
N ASP A 30 9.27 -7.23 -0.86
CA ASP A 30 8.54 -7.75 -2.02
C ASP A 30 8.25 -6.63 -3.03
N ARG A 31 9.16 -6.45 -3.99
CA ARG A 31 8.97 -5.49 -5.10
C ARG A 31 7.70 -5.76 -5.91
N ALA A 32 7.30 -7.03 -6.06
CA ALA A 32 6.11 -7.36 -6.83
C ALA A 32 4.85 -6.94 -6.06
N GLY A 33 4.80 -7.19 -4.75
CA GLY A 33 3.73 -6.71 -3.86
C GLY A 33 3.64 -5.20 -3.80
N ALA A 34 4.77 -4.50 -3.66
CA ALA A 34 4.80 -3.03 -3.74
C ALA A 34 4.19 -2.51 -5.06
N ARG A 35 4.49 -3.18 -6.18
CA ARG A 35 3.91 -2.84 -7.48
C ARG A 35 2.41 -3.14 -7.56
N ARG A 36 1.95 -4.28 -7.06
CA ARG A 36 0.51 -4.63 -7.00
C ARG A 36 -0.27 -3.59 -6.20
N ILE A 37 0.24 -3.18 -5.03
CA ILE A 37 -0.35 -2.11 -4.22
C ILE A 37 -0.42 -0.81 -5.04
N SER A 38 0.70 -0.40 -5.65
CA SER A 38 0.76 0.83 -6.44
C SER A 38 -0.24 0.83 -7.61
N ASP A 39 -0.36 -0.29 -8.31
CA ASP A 39 -1.26 -0.43 -9.45
C ASP A 39 -2.72 -0.48 -9.01
N ALA A 40 -3.03 -1.11 -7.86
CA ALA A 40 -4.37 -1.10 -7.27
C ALA A 40 -4.81 0.33 -6.88
N ILE A 41 -3.92 1.11 -6.27
CA ILE A 41 -4.24 2.47 -5.82
C ILE A 41 -4.41 3.42 -7.00
N ARG A 42 -3.63 3.28 -8.09
CA ARG A 42 -3.82 4.09 -9.31
C ARG A 42 -5.18 3.91 -9.99
N ARG A 43 -5.85 2.78 -9.75
CA ARG A 43 -7.20 2.53 -10.25
C ARG A 43 -8.28 3.24 -9.43
N ILE A 44 -7.93 3.84 -8.30
CA ILE A 44 -8.84 4.63 -7.48
C ILE A 44 -9.12 5.94 -8.22
N SER A 45 -10.32 6.05 -8.81
CA SER A 45 -10.79 7.32 -9.32
C SER A 45 -11.32 8.18 -8.17
N PRO A 46 -10.87 9.44 -8.04
CA PRO A 46 -11.47 10.41 -7.11
C PRO A 46 -12.84 10.90 -7.61
N GLU A 47 -13.29 10.48 -8.79
CA GLU A 47 -14.57 10.88 -9.37
C GLU A 47 -15.74 10.19 -8.64
N GLY A 48 -16.17 10.80 -7.54
CA GLY A 48 -17.39 10.44 -6.80
C GLY A 48 -17.45 11.15 -5.45
N ASP A 49 -18.63 11.65 -5.07
CA ASP A 49 -18.83 12.43 -3.83
C ASP A 49 -18.52 11.66 -2.53
N VAL A 50 -18.36 10.33 -2.59
CA VAL A 50 -18.14 9.49 -1.41
C VAL A 50 -17.01 8.49 -1.62
N PHE A 51 -15.92 8.70 -0.88
CA PHE A 51 -14.82 7.77 -0.78
C PHE A 51 -15.21 6.56 0.10
N ASP A 52 -14.92 5.34 -0.34
CA ASP A 52 -15.25 4.13 0.44
C ASP A 52 -14.34 4.04 1.68
N ILE A 53 -14.95 4.01 2.87
CA ILE A 53 -14.25 3.97 4.15
C ILE A 53 -13.34 2.74 4.32
N ARG A 54 -13.69 1.61 3.69
CA ARG A 54 -12.84 0.41 3.69
C ARG A 54 -11.56 0.68 2.92
N MET A 55 -11.67 1.32 1.77
CA MET A 55 -10.52 1.72 0.96
C MET A 55 -9.65 2.73 1.71
N ALA A 56 -10.26 3.75 2.34
CA ALA A 56 -9.52 4.77 3.09
C ALA A 56 -8.70 4.13 4.21
N ARG A 57 -9.30 3.21 4.95
CA ARG A 57 -8.62 2.46 6.02
C ARG A 57 -7.35 1.79 5.52
N HIS A 58 -7.40 1.12 4.36
CA HIS A 58 -6.24 0.40 3.85
C HIS A 58 -5.17 1.33 3.28
N LEU A 59 -5.57 2.41 2.62
CA LEU A 59 -4.67 3.46 2.13
C LEU A 59 -3.85 4.08 3.26
N TYR A 60 -4.45 4.33 4.42
CA TYR A 60 -3.72 4.81 5.59
C TYR A 60 -2.91 3.72 6.29
N ALA A 61 -3.42 2.49 6.36
CA ALA A 61 -2.80 1.43 7.15
C ALA A 61 -1.53 0.86 6.50
N ILE A 62 -1.50 0.64 5.17
CA ILE A 62 -0.35 0.01 4.50
C ILE A 62 0.95 0.81 4.69
N PRO A 63 1.00 2.13 4.42
CA PRO A 63 2.23 2.91 4.57
C PRO A 63 2.78 2.85 6.00
N ILE A 64 1.89 2.97 7.00
CA ILE A 64 2.24 2.92 8.42
C ILE A 64 2.83 1.56 8.78
N LEU A 65 2.14 0.48 8.40
CA LEU A 65 2.58 -0.88 8.71
C LEU A 65 3.89 -1.23 8.01
N ALA A 66 4.06 -0.78 6.78
CA ALA A 66 5.27 -0.96 6.00
C ALA A 66 6.45 -0.22 6.64
N TYR A 67 6.26 1.06 6.98
CA TYR A 67 7.26 1.88 7.66
C TYR A 67 7.70 1.27 9.01
N TRP A 68 6.78 0.69 9.79
CA TRP A 68 7.13 -0.02 11.03
C TRP A 68 7.99 -1.28 10.83
N GLN A 69 8.08 -1.81 9.60
CA GLN A 69 8.99 -2.91 9.28
C GLN A 69 10.36 -2.42 8.78
N ARG A 70 10.56 -1.13 8.53
CA ARG A 70 11.76 -0.56 7.90
C ARG A 70 13.07 -1.04 8.51
N GLU A 71 13.21 -0.95 9.83
CA GLU A 71 14.44 -1.33 10.54
C GLU A 71 14.77 -2.83 10.45
N ARG A 72 13.82 -3.66 10.02
CA ARG A 72 14.04 -5.10 9.82
C ARG A 72 14.73 -5.42 8.51
N LEU A 73 14.73 -4.49 7.55
CA LEU A 73 15.30 -4.67 6.22
C LEU A 73 16.79 -4.32 6.19
N PRO A 74 17.57 -4.92 5.28
CA PRO A 74 18.92 -4.45 4.97
C PRO A 74 18.88 -3.02 4.39
N SER A 75 19.95 -2.25 4.59
CA SER A 75 19.99 -0.81 4.23
C SER A 75 19.61 -0.50 2.78
N GLY A 76 19.98 -1.35 1.83
CA GLY A 76 19.60 -1.18 0.42
C GLY A 76 18.07 -1.26 0.21
N GLU A 77 17.41 -2.21 0.86
CA GLU A 77 15.96 -2.40 0.78
C GLU A 77 15.18 -1.38 1.63
N GLN A 78 15.83 -0.76 2.63
CA GLN A 78 15.22 0.37 3.35
C GLN A 78 14.98 1.56 2.42
N CYS A 79 15.92 1.88 1.54
CA CYS A 79 15.75 2.95 0.57
C CYS A 79 14.58 2.66 -0.41
N ASP A 80 14.48 1.42 -0.88
CA ASP A 80 13.35 1.01 -1.74
C ASP A 80 12.00 1.11 -1.02
N LEU A 81 11.97 0.75 0.27
CA LEU A 81 10.78 0.87 1.10
C LEU A 81 10.41 2.35 1.34
N ASP A 82 11.39 3.20 1.63
CA ASP A 82 11.18 4.62 1.86
C ASP A 82 10.57 5.28 0.61
N GLU A 83 11.14 5.04 -0.58
CA GLU A 83 10.60 5.53 -1.86
C GLU A 83 9.16 5.03 -2.10
N PHE A 84 8.89 3.75 -1.79
CA PHE A 84 7.55 3.18 -1.92
C PHE A 84 6.54 3.82 -0.97
N VAL A 85 6.91 4.04 0.30
CA VAL A 85 6.06 4.66 1.32
C VAL A 85 5.76 6.12 0.96
N ASP A 86 6.76 6.89 0.52
CA ASP A 86 6.58 8.27 0.08
C ASP A 86 5.59 8.34 -1.09
N ARG A 87 5.79 7.49 -2.09
CA ARG A 87 4.89 7.40 -3.25
C ARG A 87 3.47 7.00 -2.86
N LEU A 88 3.32 6.10 -1.89
CA LEU A 88 2.02 5.71 -1.38
C LEU A 88 1.30 6.91 -0.76
N PHE A 89 1.99 7.71 0.06
CA PHE A 89 1.40 8.89 0.68
C PHE A 89 0.97 9.92 -0.35
N GLU A 90 1.78 10.19 -1.37
CA GLU A 90 1.42 11.09 -2.48
C GLU A 90 0.12 10.64 -3.17
N VAL A 91 0.02 9.35 -3.51
CA VAL A 91 -1.17 8.83 -4.18
C VAL A 91 -2.39 8.86 -3.24
N CYS A 92 -2.21 8.59 -1.95
CA CYS A 92 -3.29 8.69 -0.97
C CYS A 92 -3.82 10.13 -0.84
N VAL A 93 -2.93 11.13 -0.80
CA VAL A 93 -3.31 12.56 -0.76
C VAL A 93 -4.15 12.92 -1.98
N HIS A 94 -3.69 12.53 -3.18
CA HIS A 94 -4.42 12.77 -4.42
C HIS A 94 -5.78 12.03 -4.47
N ALA A 95 -5.81 10.75 -4.06
CA ALA A 95 -7.03 9.94 -4.09
C ALA A 95 -8.10 10.45 -3.10
N LEU A 96 -7.69 11.06 -1.99
CA LEU A 96 -8.58 11.60 -0.96
C LEU A 96 -8.99 13.06 -1.22
N GLY A 97 -8.48 13.69 -2.28
CA GLY A 97 -8.78 15.08 -2.60
C GLY A 97 -8.23 16.08 -1.58
N ALA A 98 -7.20 15.70 -0.82
CA ALA A 98 -6.50 16.63 0.06
C ALA A 98 -5.55 17.51 -0.79
N PRO A 99 -5.43 18.82 -0.49
CA PRO A 99 -4.59 19.75 -1.24
C PRO A 99 -3.09 19.44 -1.12
#